data_AF-A0A0K2RGJ1-F1
#
_entry.id   AF-A0A0K2RGJ1-F1
#
_cell.length_a   1.000
_cell.length_b   1.000
_cell.length_c   1.000
_cell.angle_alpha   90.00
_cell.angle_beta   90.00
_cell.angle_gamma   90.00
#
_symmetry.space_group_name_H-M   'P 1'
#
loop_
_entity.id
_entity.type
_entity.pdbx_description
1 polymer ?
#
loop_
_entity_poly.entity_id
_entity_poly.type
_entity_poly.pdbx_seq_one_letter_code
_entity_poly.pdbx_strand_id
1 'polypeptide(L)'
;MSWEMSGKYVANCSCALICPCPVDGRPNSANGECRGVAVFHVANGKLDDTDLSGVDFAFVNFFPSNLTAGGWKIGVVVDEGASDGQTTALESILHGEVGGPFGDLAALYGEWLGVQRAAVAFSDGDNPSASVGDSVNYALETLPGPGGSVTTVKNAMYAFASDYMIGKAPGHSDLFGLDFDGIYGESGEFAYASEMAEGAPRAGHDSREPAS
;
A
#
# COMPACT_ATOMS: atom_id res chain seq x y z
N MET A 1 5.81 -11.15 -18.65
CA MET A 1 6.82 -10.87 -17.62
C MET A 1 6.34 -11.53 -16.35
N SER A 2 7.22 -12.24 -15.66
CA SER A 2 6.88 -12.88 -14.39
C SER A 2 7.50 -12.11 -13.24
N TRP A 3 6.70 -11.82 -12.22
CA TRP A 3 7.20 -11.15 -11.02
C TRP A 3 6.59 -11.73 -9.76
N GLU A 4 7.35 -11.61 -8.67
CA GLU A 4 6.91 -11.91 -7.31
C GLU A 4 7.53 -10.89 -6.35
N MET A 5 6.82 -10.54 -5.29
CA MET A 5 7.29 -9.60 -4.28
C MET A 5 6.62 -9.92 -2.95
N SER A 6 7.41 -10.14 -1.90
CA SER A 6 6.93 -10.34 -0.54
C SER A 6 7.75 -9.58 0.47
N GLY A 7 7.13 -9.25 1.60
CA GLY A 7 7.77 -8.47 2.63
C GLY A 7 6.77 -7.91 3.62
N LYS A 8 7.08 -6.74 4.17
CA LYS A 8 6.25 -6.05 5.15
C LYS A 8 5.98 -4.62 4.71
N TYR A 9 4.90 -4.07 5.23
CA TYR A 9 4.58 -2.66 5.01
C TYR A 9 4.10 -2.01 6.30
N VAL A 10 4.20 -0.68 6.34
CA VAL A 10 3.51 0.16 7.32
C VAL A 10 2.91 1.35 6.58
N ALA A 11 1.63 1.60 6.81
CA ALA A 11 0.88 2.64 6.15
C ALA A 11 0.25 3.61 7.14
N ASN A 12 0.11 4.86 6.73
CA ASN A 12 -0.73 5.85 7.37
C ASN A 12 -1.67 6.53 6.36
N CYS A 13 -2.84 6.97 6.83
CA CYS A 13 -3.73 7.76 5.99
C CYS A 13 -4.60 8.73 6.79
N SER A 14 -5.25 9.65 6.09
CA SER A 14 -6.11 10.70 6.64
C SER A 14 -7.46 10.21 7.19
N CYS A 15 -7.81 8.93 7.00
CA CYS A 15 -9.05 8.37 7.55
C CYS A 15 -9.04 8.37 9.07
N ALA A 16 -10.24 8.42 9.67
CA ALA A 16 -10.39 8.23 11.11
C ALA A 16 -9.96 6.81 11.53
N LEU A 17 -9.89 6.58 12.84
CA LEU A 17 -9.25 5.41 13.48
C LEU A 17 -9.60 4.03 12.90
N ILE A 18 -10.78 3.84 12.33
CA ILE A 18 -11.13 2.59 11.64
C ILE A 18 -11.40 2.94 10.17
N CYS A 19 -10.49 2.52 9.30
CA CYS A 19 -10.59 2.77 7.86
C CYS A 19 -11.74 1.94 7.25
N PRO A 20 -12.65 2.54 6.44
CA PRO A 20 -13.73 1.80 5.78
C PRO A 20 -13.31 1.04 4.50
N CYS A 21 -12.10 1.30 3.97
CA CYS A 21 -11.57 0.65 2.76
C CYS A 21 -11.68 -0.89 2.72
N PRO A 22 -11.47 -1.63 3.83
CA PRO A 22 -11.49 -3.10 3.83
C PRO A 22 -12.80 -3.73 3.32
N VAL A 23 -13.89 -2.96 3.36
CA VAL A 23 -15.23 -3.37 2.90
C VAL A 23 -15.76 -2.48 1.78
N ASP A 24 -14.87 -1.80 1.05
CA ASP A 24 -15.20 -0.80 0.02
C ASP A 24 -16.11 0.33 0.54
N GLY A 25 -15.97 0.68 1.82
CA GLY A 25 -16.66 1.81 2.40
C GLY A 25 -16.05 3.14 1.94
N ARG A 26 -16.87 4.19 1.92
CA ARG A 26 -16.39 5.56 1.65
C ARG A 26 -15.39 5.99 2.74
N PRO A 27 -14.26 6.65 2.40
CA PRO A 27 -13.35 7.24 3.38
C PRO A 27 -14.10 8.10 4.40
N ASN A 28 -13.72 7.98 5.68
CA ASN A 28 -14.37 8.67 6.80
C ASN A 28 -13.53 9.84 7.34
N SER A 29 -12.61 10.36 6.53
CA SER A 29 -11.96 11.66 6.75
C SER A 29 -12.99 12.80 6.65
N ALA A 30 -12.61 14.00 7.08
CA ALA A 30 -13.51 15.16 7.13
C ALA A 30 -14.09 15.55 5.76
N ASN A 31 -13.33 15.35 4.68
CA ASN A 31 -13.71 15.64 3.30
C ASN A 31 -14.26 14.42 2.54
N GLY A 32 -14.25 13.23 3.15
CA GLY A 32 -14.70 12.00 2.52
C GLY A 32 -13.77 11.48 1.42
N GLU A 33 -12.49 11.88 1.49
CA GLU A 33 -11.38 11.48 0.61
C GLU A 33 -10.31 10.73 1.42
N CYS A 34 -9.56 9.80 0.83
CA CYS A 34 -8.39 9.21 1.50
C CYS A 34 -7.10 9.76 0.87
N ARG A 35 -6.16 10.22 1.70
CA ARG A 35 -4.77 10.48 1.32
C ARG A 35 -3.88 9.64 2.21
N GLY A 36 -2.89 8.97 1.65
CA GLY A 36 -2.10 8.02 2.41
C GLY A 36 -0.71 7.79 1.82
N VAL A 37 0.16 7.28 2.69
CA VAL A 37 1.49 6.78 2.35
C VAL A 37 1.62 5.40 2.96
N ALA A 38 1.98 4.42 2.14
CA ALA A 38 2.33 3.08 2.58
C ALA A 38 3.78 2.80 2.18
N VAL A 39 4.65 2.58 3.16
CA VAL A 39 6.05 2.21 2.91
C VAL A 39 6.18 0.69 3.01
N PHE A 40 6.77 0.12 1.97
CA PHE A 40 7.01 -1.31 1.81
C PHE A 40 8.49 -1.58 1.88
N HIS A 41 8.85 -2.63 2.62
CA HIS A 41 10.15 -3.27 2.56
C HIS A 41 10.03 -4.59 1.81
N VAL A 42 10.71 -4.71 0.67
CA VAL A 42 10.73 -5.94 -0.12
C VAL A 42 11.75 -6.91 0.47
N ALA A 43 11.28 -7.91 1.21
CA ALA A 43 12.16 -8.93 1.78
C ALA A 43 12.69 -9.88 0.69
N ASN A 44 11.83 -10.27 -0.26
CA ASN A 44 12.19 -11.08 -1.42
C ASN A 44 11.35 -10.62 -2.61
N GLY A 45 11.98 -10.39 -3.76
CA GLY A 45 11.23 -10.13 -4.98
C GLY A 45 12.08 -10.10 -6.23
N LYS A 46 11.43 -10.24 -7.38
CA LYS A 46 12.07 -10.12 -8.69
C LYS A 46 11.06 -9.73 -9.76
N LEU A 47 11.56 -9.09 -10.82
CA LEU A 47 10.89 -8.98 -12.13
C LEU A 47 11.83 -9.59 -13.17
N ASP A 48 11.43 -10.74 -13.72
CA ASP A 48 12.28 -11.56 -14.59
C ASP A 48 13.67 -11.79 -13.92
N ASP A 49 14.75 -11.20 -14.45
CA ASP A 49 16.12 -11.32 -13.91
C ASP A 49 16.53 -10.19 -12.94
N THR A 50 15.66 -9.18 -12.74
CA THR A 50 15.95 -8.04 -11.85
C THR A 50 15.58 -8.38 -10.41
N ASP A 51 16.56 -8.48 -9.52
CA ASP A 51 16.36 -8.66 -8.09
C ASP A 51 15.84 -7.38 -7.43
N LEU A 52 14.71 -7.49 -6.72
CA LEU A 52 14.05 -6.40 -6.00
C LEU A 52 14.24 -6.51 -4.47
N SER A 53 14.95 -7.54 -4.00
CA SER A 53 15.14 -7.79 -2.57
C SER A 53 15.93 -6.66 -1.91
N GLY A 54 15.49 -6.26 -0.72
CA GLY A 54 16.06 -5.16 0.07
C GLY A 54 15.66 -3.76 -0.38
N VAL A 55 14.82 -3.61 -1.41
CA VAL A 55 14.34 -2.28 -1.83
C VAL A 55 13.20 -1.82 -0.93
N ASP A 56 13.32 -0.60 -0.42
CA ASP A 56 12.23 0.12 0.22
C ASP A 56 11.56 1.05 -0.80
N PHE A 57 10.23 1.12 -0.76
CA PHE A 57 9.49 2.08 -1.57
C PHE A 57 8.22 2.57 -0.86
N ALA A 58 7.80 3.79 -1.16
CA ALA A 58 6.55 4.37 -0.71
C ALA A 58 5.51 4.37 -1.84
N PHE A 59 4.34 3.81 -1.56
CA PHE A 59 3.14 3.92 -2.37
C PHE A 59 2.27 5.06 -1.82
N VAL A 60 2.13 6.14 -2.58
CA VAL A 60 1.38 7.33 -2.20
C VAL A 60 0.04 7.32 -2.92
N ASN A 61 -1.05 7.52 -2.19
CA ASN A 61 -2.38 7.43 -2.74
C ASN A 61 -3.24 8.66 -2.45
N PHE A 62 -4.11 8.97 -3.40
CA PHE A 62 -5.31 9.76 -3.21
C PHE A 62 -6.51 8.95 -3.72
N PHE A 63 -7.53 8.77 -2.89
CA PHE A 63 -8.81 8.16 -3.25
C PHE A 63 -9.94 9.18 -3.05
N PRO A 64 -10.67 9.59 -4.12
CA PRO A 64 -11.72 10.60 -4.01
C PRO A 64 -12.99 10.09 -3.33
N SER A 65 -13.18 8.76 -3.26
CA SER A 65 -14.33 8.09 -2.66
C SER A 65 -13.91 6.66 -2.25
N ASN A 66 -14.88 5.77 -2.02
CA ASN A 66 -14.65 4.32 -1.93
C ASN A 66 -13.82 3.80 -3.12
N LEU A 67 -13.11 2.70 -2.89
CA LEU A 67 -12.03 2.22 -3.75
C LEU A 67 -12.52 1.83 -5.15
N THR A 68 -13.65 1.13 -5.25
CA THR A 68 -14.24 0.74 -6.54
C THR A 68 -14.71 1.91 -7.41
N ALA A 69 -14.87 3.11 -6.85
CA ALA A 69 -15.26 4.29 -7.62
C ALA A 69 -14.14 4.78 -8.56
N GLY A 70 -12.90 4.32 -8.35
CA GLY A 70 -11.75 4.72 -9.15
C GLY A 70 -11.40 6.19 -8.99
N GLY A 71 -10.73 6.75 -10.01
CA GLY A 71 -10.24 8.13 -9.98
C GLY A 71 -9.06 8.30 -9.01
N TRP A 72 -8.32 7.22 -8.77
CA TRP A 72 -7.18 7.25 -7.84
C TRP A 72 -6.06 8.09 -8.43
N LYS A 73 -5.34 8.80 -7.57
CA LYS A 73 -4.01 9.32 -7.92
C LYS A 73 -2.96 8.51 -7.19
N ILE A 74 -2.03 7.94 -7.94
CA ILE A 74 -0.97 7.09 -7.38
C ILE A 74 0.39 7.68 -7.75
N GLY A 75 1.25 7.82 -6.74
CA GLY A 75 2.67 8.16 -6.91
C GLY A 75 3.54 7.16 -6.18
N VAL A 76 4.77 6.99 -6.65
CA VAL A 76 5.73 6.06 -6.02
C VAL A 76 7.04 6.78 -5.71
N VAL A 77 7.54 6.60 -4.49
CA VAL A 77 8.91 7.01 -4.15
C VAL A 77 9.73 5.75 -3.94
N VAL A 78 10.77 5.54 -4.74
CA VAL A 78 11.69 4.41 -4.58
C VAL A 78 12.92 4.90 -3.81
N ASP A 79 13.46 4.08 -2.91
CA ASP A 79 14.68 4.42 -2.19
C ASP A 79 15.82 4.81 -3.16
N GLU A 80 16.55 5.87 -2.79
CA GLU A 80 17.64 6.39 -3.61
C GLU A 80 18.83 5.41 -3.74
N GLY A 81 18.95 4.44 -2.84
CA GLY A 81 19.90 3.34 -2.92
C GLY A 81 19.54 2.26 -3.95
N ALA A 82 18.31 2.23 -4.46
CA ALA A 82 17.90 1.27 -5.48
C ALA A 82 18.56 1.57 -6.83
N SER A 83 18.95 0.54 -7.57
CA SER A 83 19.46 0.69 -8.94
C SER A 83 18.40 1.18 -9.92
N ASP A 84 18.80 1.71 -11.07
CA ASP A 84 17.86 2.12 -12.13
C ASP A 84 17.01 0.96 -12.66
N GLY A 85 17.59 -0.24 -12.70
CA GLY A 85 16.86 -1.46 -13.04
C GLY A 85 15.76 -1.79 -12.03
N GLN A 86 16.07 -1.69 -10.73
CA GLN A 86 15.09 -1.89 -9.65
C GLN A 86 13.97 -0.86 -9.69
N THR A 87 14.29 0.42 -9.88
CA THR A 87 13.28 1.48 -9.99
C THR A 87 12.37 1.29 -11.20
N THR A 88 12.93 0.96 -12.36
CA THR A 88 12.15 0.68 -13.58
C THR A 88 11.25 -0.55 -13.41
N ALA A 89 11.76 -1.60 -12.76
CA ALA A 89 11.00 -2.80 -12.48
C ALA A 89 9.84 -2.56 -11.50
N LEU A 90 10.09 -1.81 -10.42
CA LEU A 90 9.03 -1.40 -9.48
C LEU A 90 7.99 -0.51 -10.15
N GLU A 91 8.40 0.44 -10.99
CA GLU A 91 7.47 1.27 -11.77
C GLU A 91 6.56 0.40 -12.63
N SER A 92 7.14 -0.52 -13.41
CA SER A 92 6.39 -1.43 -14.28
C SER A 92 5.36 -2.27 -13.49
N ILE A 93 5.75 -2.77 -12.31
CA ILE A 93 4.86 -3.53 -11.42
C ILE A 93 3.74 -2.64 -10.87
N LEU A 94 4.07 -1.53 -10.24
CA LEU A 94 3.13 -0.69 -9.49
C LEU A 94 2.19 0.12 -10.40
N HIS A 95 2.64 0.43 -11.62
CA HIS A 95 1.80 0.99 -12.69
C HIS A 95 0.85 -0.06 -13.30
N GLY A 96 1.08 -1.36 -13.04
CA GLY A 96 0.22 -2.46 -13.47
C GLY A 96 0.51 -3.02 -14.87
N GLU A 97 1.64 -2.64 -15.49
CA GLU A 97 1.99 -3.02 -16.86
C GLU A 97 2.31 -4.51 -17.01
N VAL A 98 2.70 -5.15 -15.91
CA VAL A 98 3.10 -6.56 -15.84
C VAL A 98 2.09 -7.45 -15.10
N GLY A 99 0.84 -6.99 -14.96
CA GLY A 99 -0.26 -7.77 -14.40
C GLY A 99 -0.18 -8.00 -12.88
N GLY A 100 -0.82 -9.06 -12.40
CA GLY A 100 -0.99 -9.32 -10.97
C GLY A 100 -1.93 -8.31 -10.29
N PRO A 101 -1.89 -8.20 -8.95
CA PRO A 101 -2.79 -7.33 -8.20
C PRO A 101 -2.77 -5.87 -8.66
N PHE A 102 -1.59 -5.34 -9.02
CA PHE A 102 -1.47 -3.96 -9.52
C PHE A 102 -2.03 -3.79 -10.94
N GLY A 103 -1.98 -4.84 -11.77
CA GLY A 103 -2.67 -4.84 -13.05
C GLY A 103 -4.19 -4.79 -12.91
N ASP A 104 -4.75 -5.51 -11.93
CA ASP A 104 -6.20 -5.45 -11.61
C ASP A 104 -6.59 -4.05 -11.08
N LEU A 105 -5.73 -3.43 -10.28
CA LEU A 105 -5.92 -2.08 -9.73
C LEU A 105 -5.73 -0.96 -10.75
N ALA A 106 -4.94 -1.17 -11.81
CA ALA A 106 -4.64 -0.15 -12.81
C ALA A 106 -5.89 0.46 -13.46
N ALA A 107 -6.98 -0.32 -13.57
CA ALA A 107 -8.26 0.18 -14.08
C ALA A 107 -8.94 1.24 -13.18
N LEU A 108 -8.54 1.32 -11.91
CA LEU A 108 -9.04 2.31 -10.94
C LEU A 108 -8.19 3.58 -10.90
N TYR A 109 -7.01 3.56 -11.54
CA TYR A 109 -6.12 4.72 -11.60
C TYR A 109 -6.73 5.78 -12.51
N GLY A 110 -6.95 6.98 -11.95
CA GLY A 110 -7.32 8.17 -12.71
C GLY A 110 -6.12 8.99 -13.15
N GLU A 111 -5.05 9.00 -12.33
CA GLU A 111 -3.83 9.77 -12.58
C GLU A 111 -2.60 9.05 -12.01
N TRP A 112 -1.57 8.86 -12.84
CA TRP A 112 -0.24 8.44 -12.39
C TRP A 112 0.62 9.69 -12.15
N LEU A 113 0.99 9.92 -10.89
CA LEU A 113 1.77 11.08 -10.46
C LEU A 113 3.28 10.92 -10.77
N GLY A 114 3.68 9.73 -11.20
CA GLY A 114 5.05 9.39 -11.55
C GLY A 114 5.83 8.71 -10.44
N VAL A 115 7.10 8.45 -10.75
CA VAL A 115 8.08 7.87 -9.83
C VAL A 115 9.11 8.91 -9.44
N GLN A 116 9.40 9.01 -8.15
CA GLN A 116 10.45 9.84 -7.57
C GLN A 116 11.46 8.98 -6.82
N ARG A 117 12.64 9.54 -6.56
CA ARG A 117 13.66 8.93 -5.70
C ARG A 117 13.92 9.83 -4.50
N ALA A 118 14.02 9.22 -3.33
CA ALA A 118 14.43 9.87 -2.08
C ALA A 118 14.89 8.78 -1.10
N ALA A 119 15.54 9.17 0.00
CA ALA A 119 15.76 8.24 1.11
C ALA A 119 14.42 7.71 1.64
N VAL A 120 14.21 6.40 1.56
CA VAL A 120 13.06 5.69 2.13
C VAL A 120 13.61 4.76 3.19
N ALA A 121 13.01 4.79 4.39
CA ALA A 121 13.40 3.89 5.46
C ALA A 121 12.17 3.21 6.05
N PHE A 122 12.29 1.90 6.26
CA PHE A 122 11.34 1.08 6.99
C PHE A 122 11.99 0.50 8.25
N SER A 123 11.25 0.49 9.36
CA SER A 123 11.64 -0.24 10.57
C SER A 123 10.54 -1.21 10.97
N ASP A 124 10.91 -2.49 11.08
CA ASP A 124 10.09 -3.53 11.70
C ASP A 124 10.23 -3.48 13.24
N GLY A 125 9.35 -4.18 13.95
CA GLY A 125 9.39 -4.33 15.42
C GLY A 125 8.02 -4.15 16.07
N ASP A 126 8.02 -3.86 17.38
CA ASP A 126 6.79 -3.68 18.17
C ASP A 126 5.98 -2.45 17.72
N ASN A 127 6.67 -1.42 17.18
CA ASN A 127 6.08 -0.22 16.62
C ASN A 127 6.64 0.01 15.21
N PRO A 128 6.10 -0.67 14.18
CA PRO A 128 6.57 -0.48 12.81
C PRO A 128 6.50 0.99 12.41
N SER A 129 7.52 1.49 11.73
CA SER A 129 7.62 2.89 11.37
C SER A 129 8.27 3.07 10.01
N ALA A 130 8.06 4.25 9.43
CA ALA A 130 8.66 4.59 8.16
C ALA A 130 8.91 6.09 8.01
N SER A 131 9.86 6.42 7.13
CA SER A 131 10.12 7.79 6.69
C SER A 131 10.41 7.86 5.20
N VAL A 132 10.08 8.99 4.59
CA VAL A 132 10.37 9.30 3.18
C VAL A 132 10.89 10.73 3.10
N GLY A 133 12.19 10.86 2.79
CA GLY A 133 12.90 12.13 2.87
C GLY A 133 12.69 12.82 4.22
N ASP A 134 12.62 14.15 4.18
CA ASP A 134 12.31 14.98 5.37
C ASP A 134 10.80 15.22 5.54
N SER A 135 9.99 14.90 4.52
CA SER A 135 8.55 15.25 4.46
C SER A 135 7.66 14.27 5.22
N VAL A 136 8.06 13.01 5.36
CA VAL A 136 7.21 11.96 5.92
C VAL A 136 7.93 11.21 7.01
N ASN A 137 7.29 11.10 8.17
CA ASN A 137 7.71 10.25 9.27
C ASN A 137 6.48 9.84 10.09
N TYR A 138 6.28 8.54 10.30
CA TYR A 138 5.21 8.03 11.14
C TYR A 138 5.59 6.68 11.77
N ALA A 139 5.01 6.39 12.92
CA ALA A 139 5.12 5.11 13.60
C ALA A 139 3.73 4.61 13.98
N LEU A 140 3.51 3.30 13.86
CA LEU A 140 2.25 2.67 14.15
C LEU A 140 2.10 2.39 15.64
N GLU A 141 1.13 3.05 16.27
CA GLU A 141 0.62 2.74 17.60
C GLU A 141 -0.54 1.75 17.47
N THR A 142 -0.29 0.46 17.72
CA THR A 142 -1.29 -0.59 17.55
C THR A 142 -2.47 -0.45 18.51
N LEU A 143 -3.67 -0.80 18.03
CA LEU A 143 -4.85 -0.87 18.88
C LEU A 143 -4.82 -2.14 19.75
N PRO A 144 -5.05 -2.02 21.07
CA PRO A 144 -5.00 -3.17 21.96
C PRO A 144 -6.18 -4.12 21.71
N GLY A 145 -5.88 -5.40 21.61
CA GLY A 145 -6.84 -6.50 21.59
C GLY A 145 -6.99 -7.18 22.96
N PRO A 146 -7.94 -8.12 23.10
CA PRO A 146 -8.14 -8.88 24.33
C PRO A 146 -6.86 -9.63 24.77
N GLY A 147 -6.59 -9.66 26.06
CA GLY A 147 -5.48 -10.44 26.63
C GLY A 147 -4.08 -9.97 26.25
N GLY A 148 -3.92 -8.70 25.85
CA GLY A 148 -2.62 -8.13 25.44
C GLY A 148 -2.24 -8.45 23.99
N SER A 149 -3.17 -8.96 23.19
CA SER A 149 -3.01 -9.06 21.73
C SER A 149 -3.13 -7.69 21.05
N VAL A 150 -2.91 -7.65 19.74
CA VAL A 150 -3.20 -6.49 18.89
C VAL A 150 -4.49 -6.70 18.11
N THR A 151 -5.22 -5.62 17.84
CA THR A 151 -6.41 -5.65 16.98
C THR A 151 -5.98 -5.84 15.53
N THR A 152 -6.59 -6.82 14.85
CA THR A 152 -6.28 -7.17 13.47
C THR A 152 -7.54 -7.16 12.60
N VAL A 153 -7.35 -6.95 11.31
CA VAL A 153 -8.36 -7.12 10.26
C VAL A 153 -7.92 -8.24 9.34
N LYS A 154 -8.85 -9.12 8.96
CA LYS A 154 -8.60 -10.28 8.11
C LYS A 154 -9.63 -10.38 7.00
N ASN A 155 -9.22 -10.97 5.87
CA ASN A 155 -10.09 -11.20 4.71
C ASN A 155 -10.73 -9.90 4.18
N ALA A 156 -9.98 -8.81 4.22
CA ALA A 156 -10.39 -7.55 3.63
C ALA A 156 -10.53 -7.70 2.11
N MET A 157 -11.56 -7.07 1.53
CA MET A 157 -11.70 -6.98 0.07
C MET A 157 -10.61 -6.09 -0.54
N TYR A 158 -10.21 -5.05 0.18
CA TYR A 158 -9.15 -4.14 -0.19
C TYR A 158 -8.21 -3.90 0.99
N ALA A 159 -7.01 -4.44 0.88
CA ALA A 159 -5.90 -4.23 1.81
C ALA A 159 -4.59 -4.60 1.11
N PHE A 160 -3.47 -4.15 1.67
CA PHE A 160 -2.15 -4.58 1.23
C PHE A 160 -1.72 -5.94 1.84
N ALA A 161 -2.53 -6.51 2.74
CA ALA A 161 -2.28 -7.82 3.33
C ALA A 161 -3.59 -8.56 3.63
N SER A 162 -3.53 -9.89 3.66
CA SER A 162 -4.68 -10.72 4.04
C SER A 162 -5.01 -10.67 5.54
N ASP A 163 -4.01 -10.34 6.35
CA ASP A 163 -4.06 -10.18 7.80
C ASP A 163 -3.12 -9.04 8.19
N TYR A 164 -3.62 -8.04 8.89
CA TYR A 164 -2.85 -6.87 9.27
C TYR A 164 -3.35 -6.28 10.58
N MET A 165 -2.43 -5.68 11.33
CA MET A 165 -2.75 -4.95 12.55
C MET A 165 -3.13 -3.51 12.22
N ILE A 166 -4.02 -2.94 13.04
CA ILE A 166 -4.51 -1.57 12.87
C ILE A 166 -4.20 -0.71 14.10
N GLY A 167 -4.09 0.59 13.89
CA GLY A 167 -3.55 1.51 14.87
C GLY A 167 -3.77 2.97 14.53
N LYS A 168 -3.09 3.82 15.30
CA LYS A 168 -2.88 5.22 14.95
C LYS A 168 -1.48 5.38 14.38
N ALA A 169 -1.34 6.20 13.35
CA ALA A 169 -0.04 6.56 12.80
C ALA A 169 -0.01 8.05 12.46
N PRO A 170 0.11 8.93 13.48
CA PRO A 170 0.20 10.37 13.25
C PRO A 170 1.49 10.70 12.49
N GLY A 171 1.37 11.52 11.46
CA GLY A 171 2.48 11.97 10.63
C GLY A 171 1.96 12.86 9.50
N HIS A 172 2.76 13.84 9.11
CA HIS A 172 2.43 14.72 7.99
C HIS A 172 3.02 14.18 6.69
N SER A 173 2.39 14.49 5.56
CA SER A 173 2.95 14.26 4.23
C SER A 173 2.41 15.26 3.22
N ASP A 174 3.27 15.69 2.31
CA ASP A 174 2.96 16.54 1.15
C ASP A 174 3.47 15.92 -0.17
N LEU A 175 3.79 14.63 -0.17
CA LEU A 175 4.36 13.94 -1.33
C LEU A 175 3.45 14.10 -2.55
N PHE A 176 4.05 14.44 -3.69
CA PHE A 176 3.33 14.73 -4.94
C PHE A 176 2.26 15.85 -4.83
N GLY A 177 2.38 16.73 -3.82
CA GLY A 177 1.40 17.78 -3.54
C GLY A 177 0.12 17.28 -2.87
N LEU A 178 0.11 16.03 -2.38
CA LEU A 178 -1.00 15.44 -1.64
C LEU A 178 -0.83 15.71 -0.15
N ASP A 179 -1.16 16.93 0.27
CA ASP A 179 -1.10 17.38 1.68
C ASP A 179 -2.13 16.64 2.57
N PHE A 180 -1.67 16.03 3.67
CA PHE A 180 -2.54 15.50 4.72
C PHE A 180 -1.81 15.28 6.06
N ASP A 181 -2.59 15.21 7.14
CA ASP A 181 -2.18 14.65 8.42
C ASP A 181 -2.77 13.24 8.59
N GLY A 182 -1.90 12.28 8.86
CA GLY A 182 -2.26 10.89 9.12
C GLY A 182 -2.92 10.71 10.49
N ILE A 183 -3.90 9.82 10.55
CA ILE A 183 -4.58 9.42 11.78
C ILE A 183 -4.59 7.90 11.89
N TYR A 184 -5.18 7.22 10.91
CA TYR A 184 -5.18 5.77 10.82
C TYR A 184 -3.82 5.23 10.41
N GLY A 185 -3.45 4.08 10.94
CA GLY A 185 -2.34 3.30 10.43
C GLY A 185 -2.59 1.80 10.45
N GLU A 186 -1.83 1.10 9.62
CA GLU A 186 -1.85 -0.36 9.52
C GLU A 186 -0.49 -0.91 9.14
N SER A 187 -0.27 -2.19 9.45
CA SER A 187 0.95 -2.90 9.06
C SER A 187 0.68 -4.40 8.97
N GLY A 188 1.34 -5.06 8.03
CA GLY A 188 1.18 -6.47 7.79
C GLY A 188 2.23 -7.03 6.84
N GLU A 189 2.15 -8.34 6.63
CA GLU A 189 2.96 -9.07 5.66
C GLU A 189 2.22 -9.16 4.33
N PHE A 190 2.91 -8.86 3.24
CA PHE A 190 2.37 -8.94 1.90
C PHE A 190 3.12 -9.98 1.08
N ALA A 191 2.42 -10.58 0.12
CA ALA A 191 3.00 -11.45 -0.89
C ALA A 191 2.15 -11.35 -2.17
N TYR A 192 2.78 -10.92 -3.26
CA TYR A 192 2.15 -10.69 -4.55
C TYR A 192 2.95 -11.37 -5.66
N ALA A 193 2.27 -11.71 -6.76
CA ALA A 193 2.90 -12.22 -7.96
C ALA A 193 2.06 -11.89 -9.20
N SER A 194 2.69 -11.89 -10.38
CA SER A 194 2.00 -11.76 -11.68
C SER A 194 1.00 -12.89 -11.94
N GLU A 195 1.33 -14.10 -11.48
CA GLU A 195 0.46 -15.26 -11.54
C GLU A 195 -0.06 -15.54 -10.13
N MET A 196 -1.27 -15.05 -9.84
CA MET A 196 -1.89 -15.30 -8.55
C MET A 196 -2.36 -16.76 -8.48
N ALA A 197 -1.89 -17.51 -7.47
CA ALA A 197 -2.41 -18.84 -7.19
C ALA A 197 -3.94 -18.81 -7.02
N GLU A 198 -4.64 -19.85 -7.46
CA GLU A 198 -6.09 -19.98 -7.25
C GLU A 198 -6.42 -19.81 -5.75
N GLY A 199 -7.09 -18.69 -5.40
CA GLY A 199 -7.50 -18.36 -4.03
C GLY A 199 -6.78 -17.21 -3.33
N ALA A 200 -5.79 -16.56 -3.97
CA ALA A 200 -5.21 -15.32 -3.43
C ALA A 200 -6.23 -14.16 -3.42
N PRO A 201 -6.15 -13.22 -2.46
CA PRO A 201 -7.08 -12.08 -2.37
C PRO A 201 -7.04 -11.29 -3.67
N ARG A 202 -8.18 -11.18 -4.37
CA ARG A 202 -8.27 -10.39 -5.60
C ARG A 202 -8.59 -8.94 -5.24
N ALA A 203 -7.78 -8.02 -5.73
CA ALA A 203 -8.11 -6.61 -5.69
C ALA A 203 -9.12 -6.33 -6.82
N GLY A 204 -10.38 -6.03 -6.49
CA GLY A 204 -11.40 -5.73 -7.49
C GLY A 204 -12.48 -6.81 -7.66
N HIS A 205 -13.60 -6.38 -8.25
CA HIS A 205 -14.80 -7.17 -8.46
C HIS A 205 -14.58 -8.19 -9.58
N ASP A 206 -14.50 -9.49 -9.24
CA ASP A 206 -14.65 -10.58 -10.20
C ASP A 206 -16.10 -10.57 -10.71
N SER A 207 -16.29 -10.08 -11.94
CA SER A 207 -17.58 -10.13 -12.65
C SER A 207 -17.87 -11.53 -13.19
N ARG A 208 -17.67 -12.57 -12.38
CA ARG A 208 -18.21 -13.89 -12.66
C ARG A 208 -19.65 -13.93 -12.17
N GLU A 209 -20.57 -13.97 -13.14
CA GLU A 209 -21.98 -14.30 -12.93
C GLU A 209 -22.10 -15.50 -11.97
N PRO A 210 -23.04 -15.46 -11.00
CA PRO A 210 -23.32 -16.64 -10.21
C PRO A 210 -23.80 -17.74 -11.14
N ALA A 211 -23.08 -18.87 -11.13
CA ALA A 211 -23.54 -20.08 -11.78
C ALA A 211 -24.97 -20.38 -11.33
N SER A 212 -25.86 -20.48 -12.31
CA SER A 212 -27.29 -20.74 -12.15
C SER A 212 -27.59 -22.08 -11.49
#